data_AF-A0A1I1ST29-F1
#
_entry.id   AF-A0A1I1ST29-F1
#
_cell.length_a   1.000
_cell.length_b   1.000
_cell.length_c   1.000
_cell.angle_alpha   90.00
_cell.angle_beta   90.00
_cell.angle_gamma   90.00
#
_symmetry.space_group_name_H-M   'P 1'
#
loop_
_entity.id
_entity.type
_entity.pdbx_description
1 polymer ?
#
loop_
_entity_poly.entity_id
_entity_poly.type
_entity_poly.pdbx_seq_one_letter_code
_entity_poly.pdbx_strand_id
1 'polypeptide(L)' 'MPGSTSTAARAISALRSFGDFLRESGELGDNEMMLVRRPKIPERLPLVLGEHDLENMIEGPGQSCGPRDGRG' A
#
# COMPACT_ATOMS: atom_id res chain seq x y z
N MET A 1 9.88 2.39 23.16
CA MET A 1 8.92 1.43 22.57
C MET A 1 8.74 1.77 21.11
N PRO A 2 9.29 1.02 20.14
CA PRO A 2 8.92 1.21 18.74
C PRO A 2 7.45 0.83 18.59
N GLY A 3 6.60 1.77 18.19
CA GLY A 3 5.21 1.44 17.85
C GLY A 3 5.21 0.45 16.68
N SER A 4 4.44 -0.64 16.80
CA SER A 4 4.32 -1.62 15.73
C SER A 4 3.99 -0.92 14.41
N THR A 5 4.65 -1.29 13.32
CA THR A 5 4.44 -0.72 11.98
C THR A 5 2.97 -0.81 11.54
N SER A 6 2.24 -1.82 12.05
CA SER A 6 0.80 -1.99 11.91
C SER A 6 0.00 -0.81 12.50
N THR A 7 0.39 -0.31 13.67
CA THR A 7 -0.29 0.81 14.35
C THR A 7 -0.11 2.11 13.58
N ALA A 8 1.08 2.35 13.02
CA ALA A 8 1.35 3.51 12.18
C ALA A 8 0.53 3.50 10.87
N ALA A 9 0.45 2.34 10.20
CA ALA A 9 -0.34 2.22 8.98
C ALA A 9 -1.83 2.50 9.20
N ARG A 10 -2.40 2.01 10.30
CA ARG A 10 -3.80 2.29 10.66
C ARG A 10 -4.03 3.76 10.98
N ALA A 11 -3.11 4.41 11.70
CA ALA A 11 -3.19 5.84 11.98
C ALA A 11 -3.14 6.69 10.69
N ILE A 12 -2.26 6.34 9.75
CA ILE A 12 -2.17 7.01 8.44
C ILE A 12 -3.48 6.85 7.66
N SER A 13 -4.08 5.66 7.65
CA SER A 13 -5.36 5.44 6.98
C SER A 13 -6.50 6.26 7.61
N ALA A 14 -6.55 6.33 8.94
CA ALA A 14 -7.55 7.12 9.65
C ALA A 14 -7.41 8.61 9.34
N LEU A 15 -6.20 9.15 9.38
CA LEU A 15 -5.92 10.55 9.05
C LEU A 15 -6.28 10.88 7.60
N ARG A 16 -5.99 9.99 6.65
CA ARG A 16 -6.38 10.18 5.24
C ARG A 16 -7.90 10.29 5.10
N SER A 17 -8.63 9.33 5.67
CA SER A 17 -10.10 9.33 5.60
C SER A 17 -10.71 10.57 6.26
N PHE A 18 -10.10 11.06 7.34
CA PHE A 18 -10.57 12.28 8.01
C PHE A 18 -10.30 13.53 7.18
N GLY A 19 -9.12 13.64 6.57
CA GLY A 19 -8.81 14.74 5.63
C GLY A 19 -9.73 14.76 4.42
N ASP A 20 -10.09 13.58 3.89
CA ASP A 20 -11.05 13.47 2.78
C ASP A 20 -12.43 13.98 3.20
N PHE A 21 -12.89 13.62 4.40
CA PHE A 21 -14.13 14.15 4.98
C PHE A 21 -14.11 15.68 5.11
N LEU A 22 -13.03 16.27 5.63
CA LEU A 22 -12.93 17.73 5.78
C LEU A 22 -12.87 18.47 4.43
N ARG A 23 -12.24 17.85 3.44
CA ARG A 23 -12.22 18.38 2.07
C ARG A 23 -13.60 18.36 1.43
N GLU A 24 -14.33 17.27 1.61
CA GLU A 24 -15.71 17.13 1.12
C GLU A 24 -16.69 18.05 1.84
N SER A 25 -16.47 18.32 3.12
CA SER A 25 -17.27 19.29 3.89
C SER A 25 -16.92 20.75 3.56
N GLY A 26 -15.89 21.00 2.75
CA GLY A 26 -15.42 22.34 2.39
C GLY A 26 -14.65 23.06 3.50
N GLU A 27 -14.34 22.38 4.60
CA GLU A 27 -13.55 22.91 5.72
C GLU A 27 -12.05 22.90 5.41
N LEU A 28 -11.64 22.12 4.41
CA LEU A 28 -10.27 22.00 3.96
C LEU A 28 -10.20 22.12 2.43
N GLY A 29 -9.21 22.87 1.92
CA GLY A 29 -9.05 23.06 0.47
C GLY A 29 -8.49 21.83 -0.26
N ASP A 30 -7.60 21.07 0.38
CA ASP A 30 -7.03 19.82 -0.14
C ASP A 30 -6.57 18.93 1.02
N ASN A 31 -6.41 17.62 0.79
CA ASN A 31 -5.98 16.67 1.82
C ASN A 31 -4.46 16.46 1.76
N GLU A 32 -3.70 17.10 2.65
CA GLU A 32 -2.23 17.00 2.69
C GLU A 32 -1.73 15.58 2.99
N MET A 33 -2.59 14.69 3.53
CA MET A 33 -2.26 13.28 3.71
C MET A 33 -2.01 12.56 2.38
N MET A 34 -2.37 13.15 1.24
CA MET A 34 -2.01 12.68 -0.09
C MET A 34 -0.49 12.72 -0.34
N LEU A 35 0.24 13.61 0.32
CA LEU A 35 1.71 13.72 0.21
C LEU A 35 2.43 12.65 1.05
N VAL A 36 1.75 12.05 2.02
CA VAL A 36 2.33 11.02 2.88
C VAL A 36 2.52 9.74 2.08
N ARG A 37 3.78 9.34 1.92
CA ARG A 37 4.15 8.05 1.30
C ARG A 37 3.44 6.91 2.03
N ARG A 38 2.86 6.01 1.25
CA ARG A 38 2.26 4.80 1.79
C ARG A 38 3.34 4.02 2.58
N PRO A 39 3.06 3.61 3.82
CA PRO A 39 3.97 2.75 4.55
C PRO A 39 4.18 1.46 3.74
N LYS A 40 5.42 0.98 3.70
CA LYS A 40 5.77 -0.23 2.96
C LYS A 40 5.08 -1.41 3.65
N ILE A 41 3.98 -1.88 3.07
CA ILE A 41 3.24 -3.04 3.57
C ILE A 41 4.10 -4.26 3.23
N PRO A 42 4.56 -5.05 4.22
CA PRO A 42 5.25 -6.30 3.93
C PRO A 42 4.26 -7.24 3.24
N GLU A 43 4.58 -7.63 2.01
CA GLU A 43 3.84 -8.66 1.30
C GLU A 43 4.00 -9.98 2.06
N ARG A 44 2.89 -10.56 2.52
CA ARG A 44 2.91 -11.91 3.06
C ARG A 44 2.98 -12.86 1.88
N LEU A 45 4.17 -13.39 1.61
CA LEU A 45 4.34 -14.48 0.67
C LEU A 45 3.52 -15.68 1.16
N PRO A 46 2.78 -16.37 0.25
CA PRO A 46 2.10 -17.61 0.59
C PRO A 46 3.10 -18.62 1.17
N LEU A 47 2.74 -19.26 2.29
CA LEU A 47 3.63 -20.18 3.01
C LEU A 47 3.94 -21.45 2.19
N VAL A 48 3.06 -21.81 1.24
CA VAL A 48 3.23 -22.89 0.29
C VAL A 48 2.60 -22.42 -1.02
N LEU A 49 3.35 -22.51 -2.11
CA LEU A 49 2.85 -22.23 -3.46
C LEU A 49 2.71 -23.57 -4.17
N GLY A 50 1.48 -24.02 -4.42
CA GLY A 50 1.24 -25.23 -5.21
C GLY A 50 1.57 -24.99 -6.68
N GLU A 51 1.75 -26.07 -7.46
CA GLU A 51 2.00 -25.98 -8.91
C GLU A 51 0.91 -25.15 -9.63
N HIS A 52 -0.35 -25.31 -9.21
CA HIS A 52 -1.46 -24.57 -9.79
C HIS A 52 -1.46 -23.08 -9.39
N ASP A 53 -0.99 -22.74 -8.20
CA ASP A 53 -0.85 -21.34 -7.77
C ASP A 53 0.31 -20.65 -8.50
N LEU A 54 1.38 -21.40 -8.80
CA LEU A 54 2.50 -20.97 -9.65
C LEU A 54 2.03 -20.65 -11.07
N GLU A 55 1.28 -21.55 -11.70
CA GLU A 55 0.72 -21.35 -13.05
C GLU A 55 -0.13 -20.09 -13.10
N ASN A 56 -1.05 -19.93 -12.15
CA ASN A 56 -1.90 -18.73 -12.06
C ASN A 56 -1.12 -17.44 -11.82
N MET A 57 0.04 -17.50 -11.14
CA MET A 57 0.89 -16.33 -10.92
C MET A 57 1.71 -15.96 -12.18
N ILE A 58 2.09 -16.96 -12.99
CA ILE A 58 2.83 -16.77 -14.26
C ILE A 58 1.89 -16.30 -15.38
N GLU A 59 0.71 -16.92 -15.46
CA GLU A 59 -0.25 -16.74 -16.56
C GLU A 59 -1.33 -15.69 -16.25
N GLY A 60 -1.54 -15.36 -14.98
CA GLY A 60 -2.49 -14.33 -14.57
C GLY A 60 -2.02 -12.91 -14.91
N PRO A 61 -2.91 -11.89 -14.79
CA PRO A 61 -2.58 -10.48 -15.02
C PRO A 61 -1.72 -9.93 -13.86
N GLY A 62 -0.53 -10.49 -13.67
CA GLY A 62 0.44 -10.16 -12.63
C GLY A 62 1.70 -9.43 -13.12
N GLN A 63 1.80 -9.14 -14.42
CA GLN A 63 2.90 -8.32 -14.94
C GLN A 63 2.54 -6.83 -14.91
N SER A 64 2.54 -6.23 -13.72
CA SER A 64 2.95 -4.83 -13.67
C SER A 64 4.47 -4.82 -13.73
N CYS A 65 4.98 -4.49 -14.91
CA CYS A 65 6.39 -4.20 -15.14
C CYS A 65 6.78 -2.97 -14.28
N GLY A 66 7.09 -3.19 -13.00
CA GLY A 66 7.78 -2.22 -12.18
C GLY A 66 9.21 -2.02 -12.69
N PRO A 67 9.86 -0.87 -12.43
CA PRO A 67 11.19 -0.61 -12.95
C PRO A 67 12.15 -1.67 -12.40
N ARG A 68 12.76 -2.46 -13.31
CA ARG A 68 13.93 -3.27 -13.00
C ARG A 68 15.05 -2.31 -12.62
N ASP A 69 15.48 -2.36 -11.37
CA ASP A 69 16.67 -1.72 -10.85
C ASP A 69 17.93 -2.39 -11.44
N GLY A 70 18.18 -2.14 -12.72
CA GLY A 70 19.44 -2.46 -13.39
C GLY A 70 20.39 -1.27 -13.31
N ARG A 71 21.23 -1.22 -12.27
CA ARG A 71 22.57 -0.61 -12.38
C ARG A 71 23.54 -1.72 -12.73
N GLY A 72 24.11 -1.65 -13.93
CA GLY A 72 25.14 -2.53 -14.48
C GLY A 72 25.24 -2.33 -15.98
#